data_AF-A0A8G0Q5Q2-F1
#
_entry.id   AF-A0A8G0Q5Q2-F1
#
_cell.length_a   1.000
_cell.length_b   1.000
_cell.length_c   1.000
_cell.angle_alpha   90.00
_cell.angle_beta   90.00
_cell.angle_gamma   90.00
#
_symmetry.space_group_name_H-M   'P 1'
#
loop_
_entity.id
_entity.type
_entity.pdbx_description
1 polymer ?
#
loop_
_entity_poly.entity_id
_entity_poly.type
_entity_poly.pdbx_seq_one_letter_code
_entity_poly.pdbx_strand_id
1 'polypeptide(L)' 'ELLGDFNLFSEKFKSIVSTHLRLFPSIKVDVDAELLRYKDYAEKVRPYVKDTICFLHTALRNG' A
#
# COMPACT_ATOMS: atom_id res chain seq x y z
N GLU A 1 -6.83 0.46 4.80
CA GLU A 1 -5.42 0.87 4.59
C GLU A 1 -4.58 -0.37 4.35
N LEU A 2 -3.44 -0.28 3.67
CA LEU A 2 -2.65 -1.46 3.26
C LEU A 2 -2.32 -2.40 4.45
N LEU A 3 -2.07 -1.82 5.64
CA LEU A 3 -1.77 -2.54 6.89
C LEU A 3 -2.97 -2.69 7.84
N GLY A 4 -4.13 -2.12 7.47
CA GLY A 4 -5.39 -2.24 8.20
C GLY A 4 -6.34 -3.15 7.43
N ASP A 5 -7.50 -2.63 7.00
CA ASP A 5 -8.43 -3.38 6.16
C ASP A 5 -7.94 -3.57 4.72
N PHE A 6 -7.46 -4.79 4.44
CA PHE A 6 -7.06 -5.22 3.10
C PHE A 6 -8.25 -5.27 2.12
N ASN A 7 -9.45 -5.59 2.60
CA ASN A 7 -10.67 -5.60 1.78
C ASN A 7 -10.95 -4.20 1.21
N LEU A 8 -10.92 -3.17 2.07
CA LEU A 8 -11.14 -1.79 1.67
C LEU A 8 -10.03 -1.28 0.73
N PHE A 9 -8.79 -1.73 0.94
CA PHE A 9 -7.68 -1.47 0.03
C PHE A 9 -7.93 -2.08 -1.36
N SER A 10 -8.38 -3.34 -1.40
CA SER A 10 -8.63 -4.05 -2.66
C SER A 10 -9.73 -3.39 -3.50
N GLU A 11 -10.80 -2.90 -2.87
CA GLU A 11 -11.87 -2.17 -3.57
C GLU A 11 -11.37 -0.84 -4.15
N LYS A 12 -10.62 -0.07 -3.36
CA LYS A 12 -10.01 1.18 -3.85
C LYS A 12 -9.01 0.92 -4.98
N PHE A 13 -8.18 -0.12 -4.85
CA PHE A 13 -7.20 -0.48 -5.86
C PHE A 13 -7.87 -0.86 -7.19
N LYS A 14 -8.92 -1.68 -7.15
CA LYS A 14 -9.72 -2.03 -8.33
C LYS A 14 -10.33 -0.80 -9.02
N SER A 15 -10.85 0.15 -8.25
CA SER A 15 -11.40 1.41 -8.78
C SER A 15 -10.33 2.25 -9.50
N ILE A 16 -9.14 2.37 -8.90
CA ILE A 16 -8.00 3.10 -9.49
C ILE A 16 -7.52 2.40 -10.76
N VAL A 17 -7.32 1.07 -10.73
CA VAL A 17 -6.85 0.33 -11.90
C VAL A 17 -7.86 0.42 -13.04
N SER A 18 -9.16 0.31 -12.78
CA SER A 18 -10.20 0.51 -13.79
C SER A 18 -10.10 1.88 -14.46
N THR A 19 -9.88 2.94 -13.66
CA THR A 19 -9.68 4.30 -14.18
C THR A 19 -8.38 4.39 -15.00
N HIS A 20 -7.31 3.75 -14.55
CA HIS A 20 -6.00 3.77 -15.20
C HIS A 20 -6.01 3.01 -16.54
N LEU A 21 -6.65 1.85 -16.60
CA LEU A 21 -6.86 1.07 -17.82
C LEU A 21 -7.70 1.85 -18.84
N ARG A 22 -8.69 2.62 -18.38
CA ARG A 22 -9.48 3.50 -19.25
C ARG A 22 -8.67 4.65 -19.83
N LEU A 23 -7.67 5.15 -19.09
CA LEU A 23 -6.76 6.21 -19.54
C LEU A 23 -5.65 5.67 -20.46
N PHE A 24 -5.22 4.43 -20.25
CA PHE A 24 -4.11 3.81 -20.98
C PHE A 24 -4.53 2.43 -21.54
N PRO A 25 -5.19 2.37 -22.71
CA PRO A 25 -5.68 1.13 -23.30
C PRO A 25 -4.58 0.15 -23.76
N SER A 26 -3.31 0.57 -23.78
CA SER A 26 -2.16 -0.28 -24.12
C SER A 26 -1.55 -1.01 -22.92
N ILE A 27 -1.95 -0.66 -21.69
CA ILE A 27 -1.41 -1.26 -20.47
C ILE A 27 -2.29 -2.44 -20.05
N LYS A 28 -1.68 -3.60 -19.86
CA LYS A 28 -2.29 -4.78 -19.23
C LYS A 28 -1.89 -4.79 -17.75
N VAL A 29 -2.84 -4.56 -16.86
CA VAL A 29 -2.63 -4.65 -15.41
C VAL A 29 -3.29 -5.92 -14.88
N ASP A 30 -2.52 -6.82 -14.29
CA ASP A 30 -3.02 -8.00 -13.59
C ASP A 30 -3.27 -7.68 -12.12
N VAL A 31 -4.50 -7.20 -11.85
CA VAL A 31 -4.93 -6.73 -10.53
C VAL A 31 -4.74 -7.77 -9.43
N ASP A 32 -5.05 -9.04 -9.71
CA ASP A 32 -4.92 -10.13 -8.74
C ASP A 32 -3.46 -10.44 -8.39
N ALA A 33 -2.57 -10.45 -9.40
CA ALA A 33 -1.15 -10.66 -9.18
C ALA A 33 -0.53 -9.51 -8.37
N GLU A 34 -0.98 -8.28 -8.65
CA GLU A 34 -0.50 -7.09 -7.95
C GLU A 34 -1.00 -7.03 -6.50
N LEU A 35 -2.27 -7.36 -6.26
CA LEU A 35 -2.83 -7.49 -4.91
C LEU A 35 -2.09 -8.54 -4.08
N LEU A 36 -1.75 -9.69 -4.67
CA LEU A 36 -0.96 -10.73 -4.00
C LEU A 36 0.43 -10.19 -3.62
N ARG A 37 1.07 -9.45 -4.52
CA ARG A 37 2.37 -8.81 -4.28
C ARG A 37 2.28 -7.76 -3.18
N TYR A 38 1.23 -6.94 -3.18
CA TYR A 38 0.99 -5.94 -2.14
C TYR A 38 0.76 -6.57 -0.76
N LYS A 39 0.15 -7.76 -0.71
CA LYS A 39 0.00 -8.51 0.55
C LYS A 39 1.35 -8.99 1.09
N ASP A 40 2.22 -9.53 0.23
CA ASP A 40 3.59 -9.92 0.63
C ASP A 40 4.43 -8.72 1.07
N TYR A 41 4.31 -7.59 0.37
CA TYR A 41 4.96 -6.35 0.77
C TYR A 41 4.41 -5.80 2.08
N ALA A 42 3.09 -5.89 2.32
CA ALA A 42 2.51 -5.46 3.58
C ALA A 42 3.11 -6.22 4.77
N GLU A 43 3.26 -7.55 4.65
CA GLU A 43 3.91 -8.37 5.69
C GLU A 43 5.38 -7.99 5.91
N LYS A 44 6.13 -7.74 4.83
CA LYS A 44 7.54 -7.31 4.91
C LYS A 44 7.71 -5.91 5.51
N VAL A 45 6.78 -5.01 5.22
CA VAL A 45 6.83 -3.59 5.62
C VAL A 45 6.24 -3.39 7.02
N ARG A 46 5.36 -4.29 7.48
CA ARG A 46 4.76 -4.29 8.83
C ARG A 46 5.74 -4.05 9.99
N PRO A 47 6.93 -4.70 10.06
CA PRO A 47 7.89 -4.43 11.14
C PRO A 47 8.58 -3.06 11.04
N TYR A 48 8.60 -2.43 9.87
CA TYR A 48 9.26 -1.15 9.62
C TYR A 48 8.31 0.04 9.71
N VAL A 49 7.00 -0.18 9.66
CA VAL A 49 5.99 0.83 9.99
C VAL A 49 5.90 0.94 11.51
N LYS A 50 6.94 1.51 12.11
CA LYS A 50 6.84 2.19 13.40
C LYS A 50 6.49 3.65 13.13
N ASP A 51 5.66 4.22 13.99
CA ASP A 51 5.28 5.64 13.94
C ASP A 51 6.52 6.52 13.73
N THR A 52 6.66 7.04 12.51
CA THR A 52 7.75 7.93 12.14
C THR A 52 7.72 9.20 12.98
N ILE A 53 6.52 9.64 13.38
CA ILE A 53 6.31 10.76 14.31
C ILE A 53 6.88 10.44 15.71
N CYS A 54 6.60 9.25 16.23
CA CYS A 54 7.09 8.86 17.56
C CYS A 54 8.62 8.66 17.53
N PHE A 55 9.15 8.08 16.45
CA PHE A 55 10.60 7.96 16.21
C PHE A 55 11.28 9.33 16.14
N LEU A 56 10.74 10.27 15.36
CA LEU A 56 11.26 11.65 15.26
C LEU A 56 11.20 12.37 16.60
N HIS A 57 10.10 12.24 17.34
CA HIS A 57 9.94 12.89 18.63
C HIS A 57 10.93 12.34 19.69
N THR A 58 11.18 11.03 19.70
CA THR A 58 12.21 10.43 20.58
C THR A 58 13.63 10.79 20.14
N ALA A 59 13.90 10.86 18.84
CA ALA A 59 15.22 11.25 18.32
C ALA A 59 15.55 12.71 18.64
N LEU A 60 14.58 13.62 18.54
CA LEU A 60 14.74 15.04 18.88
C LEU A 60 14.85 15.30 20.39
N ARG A 61 14.28 14.43 21.23
CA ARG A 61 14.33 14.55 22.70
C ARG A 61 15.60 13.96 23.31
N ASN A 62 16.28 13.06 22.61
CA ASN A 62 17.50 12.39 23.04
C ASN A 62 18.79 12.95 22.37
N GLY A 63 18.69 14.04 21.61
CA GLY A 63 19.82 14.80 21.07
C GLY A 63 20.04 16.10 21.82
#